data_AF-A0A7C0ZVM4-F1
#
_entry.id   AF-A0A7C0ZVM4-F1
#
_cell.length_a   1.000
_cell.length_b   1.000
_cell.length_c   1.000
_cell.angle_alpha   90.00
_cell.angle_beta   90.00
_cell.angle_gamma   90.00
#
_symmetry.space_group_name_H-M   'P 1'
#
loop_
_entity.id
_entity.type
_entity.pdbx_description
1 polymer ?
#
loop_
_entity_poly.entity_id
_entity_poly.type
_entity_poly.pdbx_seq_one_letter_code
_entity_poly.pdbx_strand_id
1 'polypeptide(L)'
;MVKLPEKFLKWNYYPRRRLAEQMLKGEIGDPSKFFLEFTRHNPVLCTAAVNSDGSIEVNGKVVGVGYVLKREILSEALKEFRDHMKASDEVYE
;
A
#
# COMPACT_ATOMS: atom_id res chain seq x y z
N MET A 1 18.07 18.96 -2.26
CA MET A 1 17.08 17.93 -1.90
C MET A 1 16.07 18.54 -0.93
N VAL A 2 14.78 18.52 -1.26
CA VAL A 2 13.72 19.02 -0.38
C VAL A 2 13.57 18.06 0.82
N LYS A 3 13.60 18.58 2.05
CA LYS A 3 13.30 17.77 3.25
C LYS A 3 11.79 17.59 3.36
N LEU A 4 11.33 16.34 3.34
CA LEU A 4 9.93 16.01 3.57
C LEU A 4 9.54 16.29 5.02
N PRO A 5 8.27 16.67 5.30
CA PRO A 5 7.79 16.89 6.66
C PRO A 5 7.95 15.64 7.53
N GLU A 6 8.42 15.81 8.76
CA GLU A 6 8.62 14.68 9.68
C GLU A 6 7.33 13.89 9.94
N LYS A 7 6.18 14.60 10.04
CA LYS A 7 4.86 13.98 10.19
C LYS A 7 4.54 13.05 9.01
N PHE A 8 4.90 13.44 7.79
CA PHE A 8 4.72 12.62 6.59
C PHE A 8 5.60 11.37 6.64
N LEU A 9 6.87 11.51 7.03
CA LEU A 9 7.79 10.36 7.14
C LEU A 9 7.34 9.36 8.22
N LYS A 10 6.88 9.86 9.38
CA LYS A 10 6.33 9.05 10.47
C LYS A 10 5.08 8.29 10.08
N TRP A 11 4.24 8.89 9.25
CA TRP A 11 2.99 8.29 8.81
C TRP A 11 3.17 7.34 7.61
N ASN A 12 3.92 7.73 6.58
CA ASN A 12 4.02 6.96 5.32
C ASN A 12 5.23 6.03 5.25
N TYR A 13 6.42 6.54 5.58
CA TYR A 13 7.68 5.87 5.25
C TYR A 13 8.08 4.84 6.30
N TYR A 14 8.16 5.24 7.58
CA TYR A 14 8.67 4.36 8.62
C TYR A 14 7.80 3.12 8.89
N PRO A 15 6.45 3.16 8.84
CA PRO A 15 5.63 1.96 8.98
C PRO A 15 5.88 0.96 7.86
N ARG A 16 5.95 1.43 6.61
CA ARG A 16 6.22 0.59 5.42
C ARG A 16 7.59 -0.07 5.51
N ARG A 17 8.61 0.67 5.93
CA ARG A 17 9.96 0.16 6.17
C ARG A 17 9.95 -0.96 7.21
N ARG A 18 9.29 -0.75 8.36
CA ARG A 18 9.20 -1.78 9.41
C ARG A 18 8.48 -3.04 8.94
N LEU A 19 7.40 -2.89 8.17
CA LEU A 19 6.69 -4.03 7.57
C LEU A 19 7.62 -4.83 6.64
N ALA A 20 8.37 -4.15 5.77
CA ALA A 20 9.33 -4.82 4.88
C ALA A 20 10.45 -5.53 5.68
N GLU A 21 10.97 -4.89 6.73
CA GLU A 21 11.95 -5.51 7.63
C GLU A 21 11.39 -6.77 8.31
N GLN A 22 10.12 -6.77 8.73
CA GLN A 22 9.44 -7.95 9.29
C GLN A 22 9.27 -9.07 8.25
N MET A 23 8.87 -8.72 7.02
CA MET A 23 8.75 -9.70 5.92
C MET A 23 10.07 -10.39 5.62
N LEU A 24 11.17 -9.63 5.54
CA LEU A 24 12.50 -10.18 5.26
C LEU A 24 12.98 -11.15 6.35
N LYS A 25 12.49 -11.01 7.58
CA LYS A 25 12.80 -11.90 8.70
C LYS A 25 11.82 -13.07 8.85
N GLY A 26 10.77 -13.14 8.04
CA GLY A 26 9.70 -14.12 8.19
C GLY A 26 8.81 -13.88 9.43
N GLU A 27 8.85 -12.69 10.03
CA GLU A 27 8.14 -12.34 11.27
C GLU A 27 6.69 -11.88 11.00
N ILE A 28 6.01 -12.48 10.02
CA ILE A 28 4.61 -12.15 9.71
C ILE A 28 3.71 -12.87 10.74
N GLY A 29 3.47 -12.21 11.88
CA GLY A 29 2.75 -12.82 12.99
C GLY A 29 1.27 -13.11 12.71
N ASP A 30 0.52 -12.10 12.27
CA ASP A 30 -0.94 -12.20 12.02
C ASP A 30 -1.24 -11.79 10.57
N PRO A 31 -1.66 -12.74 9.71
CA PRO A 31 -2.00 -12.46 8.32
C PRO A 31 -3.07 -11.37 8.16
N SER A 32 -4.04 -11.26 9.09
CA SER A 32 -5.10 -10.26 9.03
C SER A 32 -4.54 -8.85 9.23
N LYS A 33 -3.63 -8.68 10.20
CA LYS A 33 -2.93 -7.40 10.41
C LYS A 33 -2.01 -7.09 9.25
N PHE A 34 -1.35 -8.10 8.69
CA PHE A 34 -0.50 -7.93 7.51
C PHE A 34 -1.30 -7.36 6.33
N PHE A 35 -2.46 -7.94 6.00
CA PHE A 35 -3.33 -7.41 4.95
C PHE A 35 -3.81 -5.98 5.23
N LEU A 36 -4.17 -5.66 6.46
CA LEU A 36 -4.55 -4.29 6.85
C LEU A 36 -3.41 -3.28 6.60
N GLU A 37 -2.15 -3.65 6.80
CA GLU A 37 -1.02 -2.76 6.50
C GLU A 37 -0.90 -2.44 5.00
N PHE A 38 -1.37 -3.33 4.11
CA PHE A 38 -1.48 -3.03 2.68
C PHE A 38 -2.64 -2.12 2.33
N THR A 39 -3.62 -1.90 3.22
CA THR A 39 -4.72 -0.96 2.97
C THR A 39 -4.46 0.43 3.56
N ARG A 40 -3.36 0.64 4.29
CA ARG A 40 -3.02 1.89 4.97
C ARG A 40 -2.25 2.92 4.12
N HIS A 41 -1.88 2.58 2.89
CA HIS A 41 -1.16 3.52 2.03
C HIS A 41 -2.09 4.63 1.55
N ASN A 42 -1.62 5.87 1.50
CA ASN A 42 -2.40 6.92 0.85
C ASN A 42 -2.52 6.58 -0.64
N PRO A 43 -3.73 6.70 -1.20
CA PRO A 43 -3.91 6.35 -2.58
C PRO A 43 -3.19 7.34 -3.50
N VAL A 44 -3.03 8.59 -3.06
CA VAL A 44 -2.39 9.66 -3.82
C VAL A 44 -1.34 10.37 -2.97
N LEU A 45 -0.14 10.52 -3.53
CA LEU A 45 0.91 11.37 -3.00
C LEU A 45 0.81 12.74 -3.67
N CYS A 46 0.37 13.73 -2.90
CA CYS A 46 0.27 15.10 -3.35
C CYS A 46 1.57 15.85 -3.07
N THR A 47 2.05 16.57 -4.06
CA THR A 47 3.21 17.45 -3.98
C THR A 47 2.82 18.85 -4.43
N ALA A 48 3.47 19.86 -3.86
CA ALA A 48 3.33 21.24 -4.29
C ALA A 48 4.71 21.88 -4.34
N ALA A 49 4.95 22.74 -5.33
CA ALA A 49 6.17 23.51 -5.50
C ALA A 49 5.82 24.98 -5.81
N VAL A 50 6.61 25.90 -5.26
CA VAL A 50 6.49 27.34 -5.56
C VAL A 50 7.46 27.66 -6.70
N ASN A 51 6.93 28.21 -7.78
CA ASN A 51 7.70 28.65 -8.94
C ASN A 51 8.35 30.02 -8.69
N SER A 52 9.30 30.39 -9.55
CA SER A 52 10.02 31.66 -9.44
C SER A 52 9.13 32.90 -9.59
N ASP A 53 7.97 32.77 -10.24
CA ASP A 53 6.97 33.82 -10.41
C ASP A 53 5.94 33.89 -9.26
N GLY A 54 6.12 33.05 -8.23
CA GLY A 54 5.22 32.95 -7.09
C GLY A 54 4.00 32.05 -7.32
N SER A 55 3.81 31.48 -8.51
CA SER A 55 2.76 30.50 -8.74
C SER A 55 3.04 29.18 -7.99
N ILE A 56 1.98 28.43 -7.66
CA ILE A 56 2.09 27.13 -6.99
C ILE A 56 1.69 26.05 -7.99
N GLU A 57 2.64 25.17 -8.32
CA GLU A 57 2.36 23.95 -9.07
C GLU A 57 1.99 22.83 -8.09
N VAL A 58 0.90 22.12 -8.37
CA VAL A 58 0.44 20.96 -7.59
C VAL A 58 0.40 19.71 -8.47
N ASN A 59 0.84 18.58 -7.92
CA ASN A 59 0.78 17.29 -8.59
C ASN A 59 0.30 16.21 -7.61
N GLY A 60 -0.57 15.32 -8.08
CA GLY A 60 -1.06 14.15 -7.34
C GLY A 60 -0.70 12.87 -8.06
N LYS A 61 0.27 12.10 -7.54
CA LYS A 61 0.60 10.78 -8.07
C LYS A 61 -0.22 9.72 -7.35
N VAL A 62 -1.01 8.93 -8.07
CA VAL A 62 -1.64 7.74 -7.50
C VAL A 62 -0.53 6.72 -7.15
N VAL A 63 -0.37 6.38 -5.87
CA VAL A 63 0.67 5.46 -5.36
C VAL A 63 0.08 4.08 -5.03
N GLY A 64 -1.21 4.01 -4.76
CA GLY A 64 -1.91 2.73 -4.70
C GLY A 64 -3.42 2.93 -4.71
N VAL A 65 -4.12 1.93 -5.19
CA VAL A 65 -5.58 1.94 -5.17
C VAL A 65 -5.99 0.60 -4.57
N GLY A 66 -6.54 0.66 -3.36
CA GLY A 66 -7.14 -0.50 -2.71
C GLY A 66 -8.60 -0.56 -3.10
N TYR A 67 -8.98 -1.48 -4.00
CA TYR A 67 -10.38 -1.75 -4.25
C TYR A 67 -10.95 -2.56 -3.09
N VAL A 68 -11.90 -1.99 -2.35
CA VAL A 68 -12.72 -2.76 -1.42
C VAL A 68 -13.87 -3.34 -2.22
N LEU A 69 -13.91 -4.66 -2.33
CA LEU A 69 -14.99 -5.36 -3.00
C LEU A 69 -16.33 -5.10 -2.31
N LYS A 70 -17.39 -4.97 -3.10
CA LYS A 70 -18.75 -4.89 -2.55
C LYS A 70 -19.04 -6.15 -1.73
N ARG A 71 -19.84 -6.00 -0.67
CA ARG A 71 -20.16 -7.11 0.22
C ARG A 71 -20.82 -8.27 -0.54
N GLU A 72 -21.66 -7.98 -1.52
CA GLU A 72 -22.31 -8.99 -2.37
C GLU A 72 -21.34 -9.82 -3.23
N ILE A 73 -20.18 -9.29 -3.62
CA ILE A 73 -19.20 -9.99 -4.49
C ILE A 73 -18.01 -10.56 -3.71
N LEU A 74 -17.88 -10.24 -2.42
CA LEU A 74 -16.72 -10.59 -1.61
C LEU A 74 -16.55 -12.11 -1.47
N SER A 75 -17.66 -12.85 -1.29
CA SER A 75 -17.62 -14.32 -1.14
C SER A 75 -17.09 -15.01 -2.40
N GLU A 76 -17.59 -14.60 -3.57
CA GLU A 76 -17.19 -15.12 -4.87
C GLU A 76 -15.73 -14.82 -5.16
N ALA A 77 -15.32 -13.56 -5.02
CA ALA A 77 -13.92 -13.16 -5.24
C ALA A 77 -12.94 -13.88 -4.29
N LEU A 78 -13.33 -14.11 -3.04
CA LEU A 78 -12.50 -14.88 -2.09
C LEU A 78 -12.39 -16.37 -2.48
N LYS A 79 -13.44 -16.95 -3.10
CA LYS A 79 -13.37 -18.30 -3.63
C LYS A 79 -12.40 -18.35 -4.82
N GLU A 80 -12.59 -17.47 -5.81
CA GLU A 80 -11.72 -17.40 -7.00
C GLU A 80 -10.26 -17.16 -6.62
N PHE A 81 -10.00 -16.26 -5.67
CA PHE A 81 -8.64 -16.03 -5.18
C PHE A 81 -8.02 -17.28 -4.54
N ARG A 82 -8.79 -18.04 -3.75
CA ARG A 82 -8.30 -19.30 -3.16
C ARG A 82 -8.01 -20.36 -4.20
N ASP A 83 -8.89 -20.50 -5.20
CA ASP A 83 -8.72 -21.47 -6.28
C ASP A 83 -7.48 -21.13 -7.13
N HIS A 84 -7.26 -19.84 -7.42
CA HIS A 84 -6.05 -19.37 -8.11
C HIS A 84 -4.75 -19.64 -7.34
N MET A 85 -4.74 -19.40 -6.02
CA MET A 85 -3.57 -19.68 -5.18
C MET A 85 -3.20 -21.16 -5.22
N LYS A 86 -4.17 -22.08 -5.06
CA LYS A 86 -3.93 -23.53 -5.15
C LYS A 86 -3.35 -23.93 -6.50
N ALA A 87 -3.91 -23.42 -7.60
CA ALA A 87 -3.40 -23.70 -8.93
C ALA A 87 -1.98 -23.17 -9.15
N SER A 88 -1.62 -22.06 -8.50
CA SER A 88 -0.27 -21.49 -8.60
C SER A 88 0.75 -22.30 -7.79
N ASP A 89 0.37 -22.77 -6.60
CA ASP A 89 1.20 -23.66 -5.78
C ASP A 89 1.49 -24.97 -6.54
N GLU A 90 0.48 -25.56 -7.20
CA GLU A 90 0.63 -26.76 -8.05
C GLU A 90 1.55 -26.57 -9.28
N VAL A 91 1.77 -25.34 -9.72
CA VAL A 91 2.56 -25.02 -10.93
C VAL A 91 4.00 -24.62 -10.58
N TYR A 92 4.23 -24.07 -9.38
CA TYR A 92 5.51 -23.47 -9.01
C TYR A 92 6.16 -24.07 -7.75
N GLU A 93 5.52 -25.02 -7.06
CA GLU A 93 6.17 -25.98 -6.13
C GLU A 93 6.56 -27.29 -6.85
#